data_AF-A0A7S0VHR9-F1
#
_entry.id   AF-A0A7S0VHR9-F1
#
_cell.length_a   1.000
_cell.length_b   1.000
_cell.length_c   1.000
_cell.angle_alpha   90.00
_cell.angle_beta   90.00
_cell.angle_gamma   90.00
#
_symmetry.space_group_name_H-M   'P 1'
#
loop_
_entity.id
_entity.type
_entity.pdbx_description
1 polymer ?
#
loop_
_entity_poly.entity_id
_entity_poly.type
_entity_poly.pdbx_seq_one_letter_code
_entity_poly.pdbx_strand_id
1 'polypeptide(L)'
;MGWLDDNITRDTIFGIPFDDLLSYQTVKVVRIQDRTLGFVSLLGKTAVVLYVMCFLMFGQNGYLGYEPVAATASGKLLGSLRGTNTSELPYCQGGSLCRFVDIYSAVAPDPEAGSIFITTYMREHEQKRLCAADANVCDRRSPFKTVATREYYVAGVESYSVLISQEAVATQFFHKSHDDRFKGDMRSMDGVVQSYRDDGTGRKKDVTLRDFKAGSLMLMTVGEIVEAA
;
A
#
# COMPACT_ATOMS: atom_id res chain seq x y z
N MET A 1 -61.02 9.45 70.29
CA MET A 1 -61.64 8.25 69.69
C MET A 1 -61.75 8.52 68.20
N GLY A 2 -61.21 7.62 67.36
CA GLY A 2 -61.19 7.71 65.89
C GLY A 2 -59.96 8.44 65.38
N TRP A 3 -58.87 7.77 64.97
CA TRP A 3 -58.71 6.99 63.71
C TRP A 3 -59.05 7.83 62.49
N LEU A 4 -58.02 8.34 61.80
CA LEU A 4 -57.91 8.56 60.35
C LEU A 4 -56.71 9.47 60.11
N ASP A 5 -55.50 8.91 60.08
CA ASP A 5 -54.36 9.52 59.39
C ASP A 5 -53.47 8.38 58.93
N ASP A 6 -53.97 7.62 57.95
CA ASP A 6 -53.21 6.62 57.22
C ASP A 6 -53.40 6.87 55.73
N ASN A 7 -52.28 6.80 55.01
CA ASN A 7 -52.19 6.56 53.57
C ASN A 7 -52.52 7.71 52.60
N ILE A 8 -51.57 8.64 52.49
CA ILE A 8 -51.16 9.17 51.18
C ILE A 8 -49.65 8.88 51.01
N THR A 9 -49.31 7.61 50.81
CA THR A 9 -47.99 7.19 50.30
C THR A 9 -48.04 7.28 48.77
N ARG A 10 -47.82 8.49 48.22
CA ARG A 10 -47.89 8.73 46.76
C ARG A 10 -46.56 8.75 46.03
N ASP A 11 -45.42 8.59 46.72
CA ASP A 11 -44.12 8.94 46.13
C ASP A 11 -43.12 7.78 46.02
N THR A 12 -43.61 6.54 45.79
CA THR A 12 -42.76 5.39 45.45
C THR A 12 -43.15 4.82 44.09
N ILE A 13 -42.22 4.91 43.13
CA ILE A 13 -42.33 4.25 41.82
C ILE A 13 -41.32 3.10 41.83
N PHE A 14 -41.78 1.87 41.61
CA PHE A 14 -40.98 0.63 41.68
C PHE A 14 -40.26 0.39 43.01
N GLY A 15 -40.85 0.83 44.14
CA GLY A 15 -40.29 0.60 45.47
C GLY A 15 -39.08 1.49 45.81
N ILE A 16 -38.77 2.46 44.95
CA ILE A 16 -37.73 3.46 45.18
C ILE A 16 -38.45 4.81 45.36
N PRO A 17 -38.14 5.58 46.43
CA PRO A 17 -38.72 6.90 46.62
C PRO A 17 -38.32 7.81 45.45
N PHE A 18 -39.29 8.53 44.89
CA PHE A 18 -39.09 9.38 43.72
C PHE A 18 -38.03 10.47 43.96
N ASP A 19 -37.94 10.95 45.21
CA ASP A 19 -36.93 11.92 45.66
C ASP A 19 -35.49 11.42 45.53
N ASP A 20 -35.29 10.10 45.63
CA ASP A 20 -33.96 9.49 45.54
C ASP A 20 -33.50 9.38 44.08
N LEU A 21 -34.44 9.16 43.15
CA LEU A 21 -34.19 9.14 41.70
C LEU A 21 -33.80 10.52 41.15
N LEU A 22 -34.38 11.58 41.73
CA LEU A 22 -34.06 12.97 41.41
C LEU A 22 -32.96 13.56 42.30
N SER A 23 -32.40 12.77 43.22
CA SER A 23 -31.34 13.25 44.10
C SER A 23 -30.03 13.41 43.31
N TYR A 24 -29.54 14.65 43.24
CA TYR A 24 -28.21 14.91 42.71
C TYR A 24 -27.19 14.79 43.84
N GLN A 25 -26.49 13.65 43.87
CA GLN A 25 -25.42 13.42 44.83
C GLN A 25 -24.23 14.31 44.50
N THR A 26 -23.98 15.31 45.34
CA THR A 26 -22.80 16.17 45.25
C THR A 26 -21.71 15.63 46.17
N VAL A 27 -20.49 15.52 45.65
CA VAL A 27 -19.33 15.24 46.49
C VAL A 27 -19.08 16.44 47.41
N LYS A 28 -19.04 16.19 48.72
CA LYS A 28 -18.67 17.22 49.70
C LYS A 28 -17.18 17.55 49.52
N VAL A 29 -16.88 18.71 48.94
CA VAL A 29 -15.50 19.17 48.70
C VAL A 29 -15.02 20.03 49.88
N VAL A 30 -13.88 19.68 50.47
CA VAL A 30 -13.20 20.53 51.47
C VAL A 30 -12.19 21.42 50.77
N ARG A 31 -12.28 22.73 50.97
CA ARG A 31 -11.39 23.71 50.34
C ARG A 31 -10.20 24.00 51.26
N ILE A 32 -9.02 23.52 50.90
CA ILE A 32 -7.77 23.77 51.62
C ILE A 32 -7.13 25.04 51.05
N GLN A 33 -6.84 26.03 51.89
CA GLN A 33 -6.17 27.28 51.51
C GLN A 33 -4.66 27.20 51.77
N ASP A 34 -3.95 26.46 50.92
CA ASP A 34 -2.49 26.37 50.96
C ASP A 34 -1.90 26.82 49.62
N ARG A 35 -0.90 27.72 49.67
CA ARG A 35 -0.23 28.28 48.50
C ARG A 35 0.58 27.22 47.73
N THR A 36 1.19 26.28 48.44
CA THR A 36 2.07 25.26 47.85
C THR A 36 1.27 24.22 47.08
N LEU A 37 0.23 23.67 47.71
CA LEU A 37 -0.74 22.77 47.08
C LEU A 37 -1.46 23.45 45.92
N GLY A 38 -1.83 24.72 46.07
CA GLY A 38 -2.40 25.52 44.99
C GLY A 38 -1.48 25.61 43.78
N PHE A 39 -0.19 25.89 43.99
CA PHE A 39 0.80 25.99 42.92
C PHE A 39 1.04 24.66 42.22
N VAL A 40 1.21 23.56 42.97
CA VAL A 40 1.40 22.22 42.39
C VAL A 40 0.17 21.79 41.59
N SER A 41 -1.03 22.05 42.11
CA SER A 41 -2.29 21.76 41.40
C SER A 41 -2.41 22.58 40.11
N LEU A 42 -2.08 23.87 40.17
CA LEU A 42 -2.10 24.75 38.99
C LEU A 42 -1.08 24.27 37.96
N LEU A 43 0.16 24.02 38.36
CA LEU A 43 1.23 23.57 37.48
C LEU A 43 0.91 22.22 36.82
N GLY A 44 0.35 21.28 37.58
CA GLY A 44 -0.11 20.00 37.03
C GLY A 44 -1.20 20.18 35.96
N LYS A 45 -2.22 21.00 36.24
CA LYS A 45 -3.28 21.31 35.26
C LYS A 45 -2.71 22.01 34.02
N THR A 46 -1.85 23.00 34.21
CA THR A 46 -1.21 23.74 33.12
C THR A 46 -0.33 22.81 32.28
N ALA A 47 0.42 21.91 32.88
CA ALA A 47 1.25 20.94 32.18
C ALA A 47 0.41 19.98 31.32
N VAL A 48 -0.72 19.47 31.83
CA VAL A 48 -1.64 18.63 31.05
C VAL A 48 -2.24 19.41 29.88
N VAL A 49 -2.67 20.65 30.09
CA VAL A 49 -3.21 21.50 29.02
C VAL A 49 -2.14 21.78 27.96
N LEU A 50 -0.91 22.14 28.37
CA LEU A 50 0.22 22.35 27.46
C LEU A 50 0.57 21.08 26.68
N TYR A 51 0.57 19.92 27.33
CA TYR A 51 0.83 18.65 26.67
C TYR A 51 -0.23 18.37 25.60
N VAL A 52 -1.52 18.48 25.93
CA VAL A 52 -2.61 18.25 24.96
C VAL A 52 -2.54 19.24 23.80
N MET A 53 -2.29 20.52 24.07
CA MET A 53 -2.23 21.56 23.02
C MET A 53 -0.96 21.41 22.17
N CYS A 54 0.23 21.39 22.78
CA CYS A 54 1.48 21.36 22.02
C CYS A 54 1.75 20.00 21.38
N PHE A 55 1.55 18.91 22.11
CA PHE A 55 1.92 17.59 21.61
C PHE A 55 0.81 16.96 20.76
N LEU A 56 -0.43 16.92 21.26
CA LEU A 56 -1.52 16.25 20.53
C LEU A 56 -2.10 17.12 19.41
N MET A 57 -2.39 18.40 19.67
CA MET A 57 -2.96 19.28 18.63
C MET A 57 -1.92 19.69 17.59
N PHE A 58 -0.76 20.21 17.99
CA PHE A 58 0.25 20.69 17.03
C PHE A 58 1.23 19.61 16.55
N GLY A 59 1.64 18.69 17.42
CA GLY A 59 2.61 17.64 17.04
C GLY A 59 1.99 16.53 16.19
N GLN A 60 0.84 16.02 16.61
CA GLN A 60 0.15 14.91 15.93
C GLN A 60 -0.98 15.37 15.01
N ASN A 61 -1.24 16.67 14.91
CA ASN A 61 -2.36 17.23 14.14
C ASN A 61 -3.70 16.54 14.49
N GLY A 62 -3.95 16.27 15.77
CA GLY A 62 -5.13 15.52 16.24
C GLY A 62 -6.48 16.18 15.95
N TYR A 63 -6.48 17.41 15.42
CA TYR A 63 -7.67 18.10 14.92
C TYR A 63 -8.04 17.69 13.48
N LEU A 64 -7.17 16.94 12.79
CA LEU A 64 -7.42 16.42 11.45
C LEU A 64 -7.98 14.99 11.51
N GLY A 65 -8.96 14.73 10.66
CA GLY A 65 -9.43 13.36 10.40
C GLY A 65 -8.50 12.68 9.40
N TYR A 66 -8.06 11.46 9.73
CA TYR A 66 -7.23 10.64 8.87
C TYR A 66 -8.01 9.42 8.38
N GLU A 67 -7.83 9.07 7.12
CA GLU A 67 -8.41 7.88 6.52
C GLU A 67 -7.32 7.14 5.72
N PRO A 68 -7.26 5.80 5.78
CA PRO A 68 -6.43 5.04 4.85
C PRO A 68 -6.91 5.26 3.41
N VAL A 69 -5.98 5.48 2.49
CA VAL A 69 -6.28 5.70 1.08
C VAL A 69 -6.31 4.35 0.36
N ALA A 70 -7.34 4.11 -0.46
CA ALA A 70 -7.36 2.98 -1.39
C ALA A 70 -6.64 3.39 -2.68
N ALA A 71 -5.54 2.71 -2.99
CA ALA A 71 -4.73 2.98 -4.18
C ALA A 71 -4.76 1.80 -5.16
N THR A 72 -4.78 2.10 -6.45
CA THR A 72 -4.61 1.14 -7.53
C THR A 72 -3.42 1.55 -8.37
N ALA A 73 -2.52 0.60 -8.62
CA ALA A 73 -1.40 0.77 -9.53
C ALA A 73 -1.56 -0.23 -10.67
N SER A 74 -1.55 0.27 -11.89
CA SER A 74 -1.49 -0.54 -13.11
C SER A 74 -0.23 -0.14 -13.85
N GLY A 75 0.47 -1.10 -14.44
CA GLY A 75 1.49 -0.74 -15.40
C GLY A 75 1.35 -1.52 -16.70
N LYS A 76 1.84 -0.90 -17.76
CA LYS A 76 1.79 -1.43 -19.12
C LYS A 76 3.18 -1.38 -19.70
N LEU A 77 3.62 -2.49 -20.26
CA LEU A 77 4.86 -2.52 -21.00
C LEU A 77 4.61 -2.04 -22.43
N LEU A 78 5.44 -1.11 -22.88
CA LEU A 78 5.43 -0.54 -24.22
C LEU A 78 6.79 -0.82 -24.86
N GLY A 79 6.80 -1.24 -26.10
CA GLY A 79 8.05 -1.56 -26.78
C GLY A 79 7.82 -1.81 -28.26
N SER A 80 8.84 -1.57 -29.06
CA SER A 80 8.86 -2.03 -30.43
C SER A 80 10.21 -2.61 -30.72
N LEU A 81 10.24 -3.86 -31.17
CA LEU A 81 11.47 -4.56 -31.55
C LEU A 81 11.94 -4.17 -32.96
N ARG A 82 11.26 -3.25 -33.65
CA ARG A 82 11.57 -2.84 -35.02
C ARG A 82 12.94 -2.18 -35.08
N GLY A 83 13.86 -2.81 -35.82
CA GLY A 83 15.19 -2.26 -36.12
C GLY A 83 16.27 -2.57 -35.08
N THR A 84 15.96 -3.37 -34.05
CA THR A 84 17.00 -3.84 -33.11
C THR A 84 17.78 -4.99 -33.74
N ASN A 85 19.10 -4.85 -33.81
CA ASN A 85 19.98 -5.87 -34.35
C ASN A 85 20.51 -6.73 -33.20
N THR A 86 20.26 -8.04 -33.23
CA THR A 86 20.71 -8.96 -32.17
C THR A 86 22.22 -8.97 -32.01
N SER A 87 22.96 -8.68 -33.08
CA SER A 87 24.43 -8.67 -33.07
C SER A 87 25.04 -7.48 -32.33
N GLU A 88 24.27 -6.42 -32.03
CA GLU A 88 24.76 -5.24 -31.30
C GLU A 88 24.62 -5.40 -29.77
N LEU A 89 23.81 -6.36 -29.32
CA LEU A 89 23.52 -6.59 -27.91
C LEU A 89 24.65 -7.42 -27.26
N PRO A 90 25.28 -6.96 -26.17
CA PRO A 90 26.46 -7.61 -25.59
C PRO A 90 26.16 -9.02 -25.08
N TYR A 91 24.97 -9.24 -24.53
CA TYR A 91 24.52 -10.55 -24.04
C TYR A 91 24.16 -11.56 -25.15
N CYS A 92 24.18 -11.14 -26.42
CA CYS A 92 23.93 -12.00 -27.58
C CYS A 92 25.21 -12.38 -28.35
N GLN A 93 26.35 -11.77 -28.05
CA GLN A 93 27.60 -11.93 -28.82
C GLN A 93 28.43 -13.17 -28.40
N GLY A 94 28.01 -13.93 -27.39
CA GLY A 94 28.81 -15.01 -26.77
C GLY A 94 28.38 -16.45 -27.07
N GLY A 95 27.55 -16.68 -28.11
CA GLY A 95 26.97 -18.00 -28.40
C GLY A 95 25.71 -18.34 -27.61
N SER A 96 25.26 -17.43 -26.75
CA SER A 96 23.92 -17.40 -26.19
C SER A 96 22.89 -17.13 -27.30
N LEU A 97 21.86 -17.97 -27.38
CA LEU A 97 20.77 -17.75 -28.32
C LEU A 97 19.91 -16.58 -27.84
N CYS A 98 19.77 -15.55 -28.65
CA CYS A 98 18.86 -14.44 -28.40
C CYS A 98 17.61 -14.58 -29.26
N ARG A 99 16.44 -14.38 -28.66
CA ARG A 99 15.16 -14.44 -29.37
C ARG A 99 14.36 -13.18 -29.11
N PHE A 100 13.81 -12.63 -30.18
CA PHE A 100 12.80 -11.59 -30.09
C PHE A 100 11.51 -12.18 -29.56
N VAL A 101 10.99 -11.57 -28.50
CA VAL A 101 9.75 -11.97 -27.86
C VAL A 101 8.89 -10.75 -27.69
N ASP A 102 7.65 -10.87 -28.15
CA ASP A 102 6.68 -9.79 -28.06
C ASP A 102 6.34 -9.46 -26.60
N ILE A 103 5.81 -8.26 -26.38
CA ILE A 103 5.46 -7.72 -25.07
C ILE A 103 4.57 -8.70 -24.28
N TYR A 104 3.56 -9.27 -24.94
CA TYR A 104 2.62 -10.20 -24.32
C TYR A 104 3.24 -11.53 -23.89
N SER A 105 4.37 -11.90 -24.48
CA SER A 105 5.11 -13.12 -24.12
C SER A 105 6.27 -12.84 -23.16
N ALA A 106 6.72 -11.58 -23.06
CA ALA A 106 7.73 -11.17 -22.11
C ALA A 106 7.15 -10.89 -20.71
N VAL A 107 5.87 -10.52 -20.61
CA VAL A 107 5.20 -10.20 -19.34
C VAL A 107 4.40 -11.39 -18.82
N ALA A 108 4.62 -11.81 -17.57
CA ALA A 108 3.83 -12.85 -16.92
C ALA A 108 3.90 -12.76 -15.38
N PRO A 109 2.81 -12.96 -14.62
CA PRO A 109 1.40 -13.04 -15.01
C PRO A 109 0.78 -11.63 -15.21
N ASP A 110 -0.54 -11.60 -15.41
CA ASP A 110 -1.36 -10.44 -15.79
C ASP A 110 -0.90 -9.09 -15.19
N PRO A 111 -0.65 -8.04 -16.00
CA PRO A 111 -0.23 -6.71 -15.53
C PRO A 111 -1.20 -6.01 -14.56
N GLU A 112 -2.41 -6.55 -14.38
CA GLU A 112 -3.42 -6.02 -13.46
C GLU A 112 -3.18 -6.40 -11.99
N ALA A 113 -2.26 -7.32 -11.69
CA ALA A 113 -2.00 -7.81 -10.33
C ALA A 113 -1.15 -6.87 -9.44
N GLY A 114 -1.00 -5.59 -9.81
CA GLY A 114 -0.20 -4.61 -9.08
C GLY A 114 1.32 -4.88 -9.07
N SER A 115 1.76 -5.89 -9.82
CA SER A 115 3.17 -6.21 -10.04
C SER A 115 3.36 -6.61 -11.50
N ILE A 116 4.50 -6.23 -12.06
CA ILE A 116 4.87 -6.57 -13.43
C ILE A 116 6.15 -7.37 -13.35
N PHE A 117 6.11 -8.56 -13.93
CA PHE A 117 7.29 -9.39 -14.09
C PHE A 117 7.67 -9.42 -15.56
N ILE A 118 8.91 -9.00 -15.82
CA ILE A 118 9.49 -8.90 -17.14
C ILE A 118 10.50 -10.03 -17.30
N THR A 119 10.22 -10.94 -18.22
CA THR A 119 11.08 -12.07 -18.52
C THR A 119 12.31 -11.55 -19.25
N THR A 120 13.50 -11.83 -18.70
CA THR A 120 14.80 -11.51 -19.31
C THR A 120 15.50 -12.75 -19.86
N TYR A 121 15.17 -13.92 -19.31
CA TYR A 121 15.73 -15.21 -19.67
C TYR A 121 14.64 -16.29 -19.62
N MET A 122 14.71 -17.24 -20.55
CA MET A 122 13.73 -18.31 -20.67
C MET A 122 14.39 -19.60 -21.15
N ARG A 123 13.85 -20.71 -20.66
CA ARG A 123 14.31 -22.07 -20.95
C ARG A 123 13.13 -22.89 -21.46
N GLU A 124 13.21 -23.29 -22.71
CA GLU A 124 12.25 -24.18 -23.37
C GLU A 124 12.73 -25.63 -23.24
N HIS A 125 11.85 -26.51 -22.77
CA HIS A 125 12.08 -27.94 -22.71
C HIS A 125 11.18 -28.65 -23.73
N GLU A 126 11.77 -29.22 -24.77
CA GLU A 126 11.06 -30.13 -25.67
C GLU A 126 11.02 -31.51 -25.01
N GLN A 127 9.82 -31.98 -24.68
CA GLN A 127 9.61 -33.27 -24.06
C GLN A 127 8.95 -34.22 -25.05
N LYS A 128 9.48 -35.43 -25.17
CA LYS A 128 8.82 -36.51 -25.92
C LYS A 128 8.38 -37.60 -24.96
N ARG A 129 7.25 -38.21 -25.29
CA ARG A 129 6.72 -39.34 -24.54
C ARG A 129 7.68 -40.52 -24.70
N LEU A 130 8.08 -41.13 -23.59
CA LEU A 130 8.98 -42.30 -23.59
C LEU A 130 8.30 -43.57 -24.10
N CYS A 131 6.99 -43.66 -23.90
CA CYS A 131 6.18 -44.80 -24.29
C CYS A 131 5.26 -44.44 -25.46
N ALA A 132 5.00 -45.42 -26.33
CA ALA A 132 4.00 -45.28 -27.39
C ALA A 132 2.61 -45.03 -26.79
N ALA A 133 1.70 -44.46 -27.59
CA ALA A 133 0.35 -44.12 -27.13
C ALA A 133 -0.42 -45.34 -26.59
N ASP A 134 -0.10 -46.52 -27.13
CA ASP A 134 -0.70 -47.84 -26.95
C ASP A 134 0.15 -48.81 -26.10
N ALA A 135 1.24 -48.34 -25.48
CA ALA A 135 2.09 -49.21 -24.67
C ALA A 135 1.39 -49.68 -23.38
N ASN A 136 1.26 -51.01 -23.20
CA ASN A 136 0.67 -51.64 -22.00
C ASN A 136 1.50 -51.45 -20.71
N VAL A 137 2.80 -51.19 -20.84
CA VAL A 137 3.71 -50.94 -19.72
C VAL A 137 4.43 -49.62 -19.98
N CYS A 138 4.14 -48.61 -19.15
CA CYS A 138 4.83 -47.32 -19.16
C CYS A 138 5.13 -46.90 -17.72
N ASP A 139 6.34 -46.39 -17.47
CA ASP A 139 6.69 -45.88 -16.15
C ASP A 139 5.91 -44.60 -15.84
N ARG A 140 4.99 -44.69 -14.88
CA ARG A 140 4.12 -43.58 -14.47
C ARG A 140 4.88 -42.44 -13.80
N ARG A 141 6.10 -42.67 -13.32
CA ARG A 141 6.89 -41.65 -12.60
C ARG A 141 7.57 -40.65 -13.54
N SER A 142 7.83 -41.04 -14.78
CA SER A 142 8.42 -40.15 -15.79
C SER A 142 7.91 -40.49 -17.21
N PRO A 143 6.63 -40.21 -17.53
CA PRO A 143 6.09 -40.53 -18.85
C PRO A 143 6.74 -39.72 -19.99
N PHE A 144 7.43 -38.64 -19.66
CA PHE A 144 8.10 -37.74 -20.59
C PHE A 144 9.60 -37.69 -20.30
N LYS A 145 10.40 -37.68 -21.37
CA LYS A 145 11.83 -37.38 -21.32
C LYS A 145 12.11 -36.10 -22.08
N THR A 146 12.85 -35.19 -21.46
CA THR A 146 13.36 -34.00 -22.13
C THR A 146 14.34 -34.42 -23.23
N VAL A 147 13.99 -34.09 -24.46
CA VAL A 147 14.77 -34.39 -25.67
C VAL A 147 15.69 -33.24 -26.02
N ALA A 148 15.21 -32.02 -25.85
CA ALA A 148 16.01 -30.83 -26.07
C ALA A 148 15.72 -29.81 -24.97
N THR A 149 16.75 -29.11 -24.56
CA THR A 149 16.64 -27.91 -23.74
C THR A 149 17.24 -26.77 -24.54
N ARG A 150 16.46 -25.70 -24.73
CA ARG A 150 16.91 -24.49 -25.42
C ARG A 150 16.84 -23.34 -24.43
N GLU A 151 17.92 -22.62 -24.32
CA GLU A 151 18.06 -21.48 -23.42
C GLU A 151 18.24 -20.25 -24.26
N TYR A 152 17.46 -19.21 -23.96
CA TYR A 152 17.49 -18.00 -24.75
C TYR A 152 17.24 -16.76 -23.90
N TYR A 153 17.98 -15.69 -24.23
CA TYR A 153 17.79 -14.37 -23.67
C TYR A 153 16.76 -13.60 -24.50
N VAL A 154 15.99 -12.77 -23.81
CA VAL A 154 14.99 -11.89 -24.44
C VAL A 154 15.73 -10.72 -25.06
N ALA A 155 15.81 -10.70 -26.39
CA ALA A 155 16.52 -9.65 -27.11
C ALA A 155 15.77 -8.31 -26.99
N GLY A 156 16.50 -7.24 -26.65
CA GLY A 156 15.99 -5.88 -26.61
C GLY A 156 15.09 -5.55 -25.42
N VAL A 157 15.04 -6.41 -24.38
CA VAL A 157 14.17 -6.20 -23.21
C VAL A 157 14.46 -4.87 -22.48
N GLU A 158 15.72 -4.42 -22.50
CA GLU A 158 16.17 -3.16 -21.90
C GLU A 158 15.52 -1.93 -22.55
N SER A 159 15.18 -2.03 -23.84
CA SER A 159 14.54 -0.96 -24.60
C SER A 159 13.03 -0.83 -24.34
N TYR A 160 12.45 -1.80 -23.62
CA TYR A 160 11.05 -1.72 -23.25
C TYR A 160 10.84 -0.62 -22.23
N SER A 161 9.72 0.07 -22.37
CA SER A 161 9.31 1.15 -21.49
C SER A 161 8.14 0.68 -20.64
N VAL A 162 8.24 0.85 -19.34
CA VAL A 162 7.16 0.60 -18.40
C VAL A 162 6.40 1.89 -18.21
N LEU A 163 5.12 1.88 -18.58
CA LEU A 163 4.17 2.92 -18.25
C LEU A 163 3.52 2.57 -16.91
N ILE A 164 3.70 3.42 -15.89
CA ILE A 164 3.07 3.24 -14.57
C ILE A 164 1.92 4.24 -14.42
N SER A 165 0.72 3.74 -14.10
CA SER A 165 -0.47 4.52 -13.80
C SER A 165 -0.90 4.25 -12.36
N GLN A 166 -1.03 5.30 -11.56
CA GLN A 166 -1.41 5.21 -10.16
C GLN A 166 -2.57 6.14 -9.88
N GLU A 167 -3.61 5.62 -9.25
CA GLU A 167 -4.72 6.40 -8.73
C GLU A 167 -4.92 6.03 -7.27
N ALA A 168 -5.30 7.00 -6.45
CA ALA A 168 -5.71 6.70 -5.08
C ALA A 168 -6.80 7.64 -4.59
N VAL A 169 -7.67 7.09 -3.75
CA VAL A 169 -8.87 7.77 -3.26
C VAL A 169 -9.03 7.50 -1.76
N ALA A 170 -9.29 8.56 -1.00
CA ALA A 170 -9.76 8.45 0.37
C ALA A 170 -11.27 8.18 0.33
N THR A 171 -11.65 6.91 0.46
CA THR A 171 -12.98 6.43 0.08
C THR A 171 -14.13 7.06 0.87
N GLN A 172 -13.98 7.24 2.17
CA GLN A 172 -15.01 7.79 3.05
C GLN A 172 -15.13 9.31 2.87
N PHE A 173 -14.00 10.02 2.79
CA PHE A 173 -14.01 11.46 2.53
C PHE A 173 -14.55 11.78 1.14
N PHE A 174 -14.09 11.07 0.11
CA PHE A 174 -14.57 11.26 -1.26
C PHE A 174 -16.05 10.91 -1.39
N HIS A 175 -16.53 9.80 -0.80
CA HIS A 175 -17.95 9.45 -0.86
C HIS A 175 -18.83 10.50 -0.15
N LYS A 176 -18.33 11.13 0.91
CA LYS A 176 -19.10 12.14 1.65
C LYS A 176 -19.16 13.49 0.94
N SER A 177 -18.05 13.97 0.37
CA SER A 177 -17.97 15.32 -0.19
C SER A 177 -17.94 15.38 -1.72
N HIS A 178 -17.60 14.28 -2.39
CA HIS A 178 -17.32 14.22 -3.84
C HIS A 178 -16.33 15.30 -4.30
N ASP A 179 -15.33 15.58 -3.47
CA ASP A 179 -14.34 16.62 -3.71
C ASP A 179 -13.07 15.99 -4.28
N ASP A 180 -12.60 16.50 -5.43
CA ASP A 180 -11.40 16.01 -6.10
C ASP A 180 -10.15 16.11 -5.23
N ARG A 181 -10.15 16.92 -4.16
CA ARG A 181 -9.05 16.95 -3.17
C ARG A 181 -8.82 15.61 -2.47
N PHE A 182 -9.81 14.71 -2.46
CA PHE A 182 -9.72 13.36 -1.89
C PHE A 182 -9.41 12.28 -2.93
N LYS A 183 -9.17 12.68 -4.18
CA LYS A 183 -8.71 11.83 -5.26
C LYS A 183 -7.35 12.34 -5.76
N GLY A 184 -6.36 11.46 -5.73
CA GLY A 184 -5.06 11.69 -6.35
C GLY A 184 -4.94 10.89 -7.65
N ASP A 185 -4.40 11.52 -8.67
CA ASP A 185 -3.79 10.83 -9.82
C ASP A 185 -2.27 11.00 -9.70
N MET A 186 -1.50 10.29 -10.51
CA MET A 186 -0.03 10.33 -10.51
C MET A 186 0.55 11.76 -10.56
N ARG A 187 -0.19 12.73 -11.10
CA ARG A 187 0.22 14.14 -11.21
C ARG A 187 0.05 14.94 -9.92
N SER A 188 -0.87 14.53 -9.06
CA SER A 188 -1.20 15.23 -7.81
C SER A 188 -0.66 14.52 -6.57
N MET A 189 -0.05 13.35 -6.74
CA MET A 189 0.58 12.60 -5.65
C MET A 189 2.03 13.00 -5.43
N ASP A 190 2.37 13.27 -4.18
CA ASP A 190 3.75 13.35 -3.69
C ASP A 190 4.18 11.99 -3.13
N GLY A 191 4.25 11.01 -4.02
CA GLY A 191 4.61 9.62 -3.70
C GLY A 191 6.05 9.29 -4.09
N VAL A 192 6.67 8.35 -3.36
CA VAL A 192 7.89 7.67 -3.78
C VAL A 192 7.48 6.55 -4.75
N VAL A 193 8.01 6.58 -5.96
CA VAL A 193 7.70 5.62 -7.04
C VAL A 193 8.58 4.38 -6.93
N GLN A 194 9.87 4.60 -6.70
CA GLN A 194 10.85 3.55 -6.57
C GLN A 194 11.79 3.91 -5.43
N SER A 195 12.03 2.94 -4.55
CA SER A 195 13.10 3.05 -3.59
C SER A 195 14.13 1.96 -3.84
N TYR A 196 15.36 2.36 -4.05
CA TYR A 196 16.47 1.44 -4.24
C TYR A 196 17.57 1.72 -3.23
N ARG A 197 18.48 0.76 -3.11
CA ARG A 197 19.62 0.87 -2.21
C ARG A 197 20.80 1.35 -3.04
N ASP A 198 21.33 2.52 -2.72
CA ASP A 198 22.49 3.09 -3.42
C ASP A 198 23.73 2.21 -3.19
N ASP A 199 24.22 1.58 -4.26
CA ASP A 199 25.31 0.59 -4.27
C ASP A 199 26.66 1.11 -3.76
N GLY A 200 26.84 2.44 -3.66
CA GLY A 200 28.07 3.04 -3.15
C GLY A 200 28.01 3.48 -1.68
N THR A 201 26.81 3.77 -1.16
CA THR A 201 26.66 4.46 0.14
C THR A 201 25.77 3.71 1.13
N GLY A 202 25.05 2.68 0.66
CA GLY A 202 24.08 1.93 1.45
C GLY A 202 22.85 2.75 1.84
N ARG A 203 22.72 4.00 1.35
CA ARG A 203 21.56 4.85 1.61
C ARG A 203 20.42 4.46 0.70
N LYS A 204 19.20 4.47 1.24
CA LYS A 204 17.98 4.33 0.45
C LYS A 204 17.81 5.60 -0.37
N LYS A 205 17.76 5.48 -1.69
CA LYS A 205 17.45 6.58 -2.60
C LYS A 205 16.03 6.39 -3.11
N ASP A 206 15.22 7.39 -2.84
CA ASP A 206 13.81 7.41 -3.19
C ASP A 206 13.64 8.29 -4.43
N VAL A 207 13.13 7.72 -5.51
CA VAL A 207 12.72 8.46 -6.71
C VAL A 207 11.29 8.89 -6.50
N THR A 208 11.07 10.20 -6.46
CA THR A 208 9.75 10.78 -6.21
C THR A 208 9.08 11.16 -7.53
N LEU A 209 7.74 11.22 -7.53
CA LEU A 209 6.96 11.67 -8.68
C LEU A 209 7.37 13.07 -9.20
N ARG A 210 7.94 13.91 -8.32
CA ARG A 210 8.42 15.26 -8.64
C ARG A 210 9.68 15.28 -9.48
N ASP A 211 10.45 14.19 -9.48
CA ASP A 211 11.68 14.08 -10.27
C ASP A 211 11.38 13.89 -11.77
N PHE A 212 10.14 13.53 -12.10
CA PHE A 212 9.67 13.42 -13.48
C PHE A 212 9.16 14.77 -13.99
N LYS A 213 9.56 15.15 -15.21
CA LYS A 213 9.09 16.39 -15.83
C LYS A 213 7.56 16.37 -15.98
N ALA A 214 6.91 17.41 -15.46
CA ALA A 214 5.47 17.60 -15.60
C ALA A 214 5.06 17.55 -17.08
N GLY A 215 4.25 16.54 -17.44
CA GLY A 215 3.72 16.35 -18.81
C GLY A 215 4.21 15.10 -19.52
N SER A 216 5.29 14.46 -19.08
CA SER A 216 5.63 13.10 -19.53
C SER A 216 4.87 12.09 -18.67
N LEU A 217 4.11 11.18 -19.29
CA LEU A 217 3.72 9.94 -18.62
C LEU A 217 4.97 9.30 -18.00
N MET A 218 4.86 8.70 -16.80
CA MET A 218 5.97 7.94 -16.20
C MET A 218 6.28 6.75 -17.08
N LEU A 219 7.18 6.99 -18.01
CA LEU A 219 7.64 6.05 -19.01
C LEU A 219 9.13 5.89 -18.72
N MET A 220 9.45 4.78 -18.07
CA MET A 220 10.82 4.47 -17.69
C MET A 220 11.25 3.25 -18.48
N THR A 221 12.46 3.28 -19.03
CA THR A 221 12.98 2.10 -19.72
C THR A 221 13.37 1.03 -18.70
N VAL A 222 13.26 -0.24 -19.08
CA VAL A 222 13.69 -1.36 -18.22
C VAL A 222 15.18 -1.24 -17.91
N GLY A 223 15.98 -0.74 -18.87
CA GLY A 223 17.39 -0.40 -18.63
C GLY A 223 17.58 0.59 -17.49
N GLU A 224 16.88 1.73 -17.51
CA GLU A 224 16.94 2.73 -16.43
C GLU A 224 16.46 2.18 -15.08
N ILE A 225 15.42 1.34 -15.07
CA ILE A 225 14.92 0.70 -13.83
C ILE A 225 16.00 -0.19 -13.23
N VAL A 226 16.68 -0.98 -14.06
CA VAL A 226 17.72 -1.94 -13.63
C VAL A 226 18.99 -1.22 -13.22
N GLU A 227 19.41 -0.16 -13.92
CA GLU A 227 20.56 0.67 -13.52
C GLU A 227 20.30 1.41 -12.21
N ALA A 228 19.03 1.72 -11.93
CA ALA A 228 18.63 2.35 -10.68
C ALA A 228 18.47 1.35 -9.53
N ALA A 229 18.28 0.04 -9.78
CA ALA A 229 17.92 -0.94 -8.75
C ALA A 229 19.12 -1.56 -8.05
#